data_AF-A0A949B675-F1
#
_entry.id   AF-A0A949B675-F1
#
_cell.length_a   1.000
_cell.length_b   1.000
_cell.length_c   1.000
_cell.angle_alpha   90.00
_cell.angle_beta   90.00
_cell.angle_gamma   90.00
#
_symmetry.space_group_name_H-M   'P 1'
#
loop_
_entity.id
_entity.type
_entity.pdbx_description
1 polymer ?
#
loop_
_entity_poly.entity_id
_entity_poly.type
_entity_poly.pdbx_seq_one_letter_code
_entity_poly.pdbx_strand_id
1 'polypeptide(L)'
;MDLAEALISYKKLRKPATFSECFIILNEAKLIDKDLMLKMVKMAKFRNVITHDYEELDYEIVYDIFKNRLIDVEDFINTISI
;
A
#
# COMPACT_ATOMS: atom_id res chain seq x y z
N MET A 1 -1.25 1.28 -5.94
CA MET A 1 -2.24 2.15 -5.26
C MET A 1 -3.51 2.19 -6.06
N ASP A 2 -3.41 2.49 -7.35
CA ASP A 2 -4.55 2.51 -8.29
C ASP A 2 -5.38 1.22 -8.26
N LEU A 3 -4.74 0.05 -8.11
CA LEU A 3 -5.46 -1.22 -7.94
C LEU A 3 -6.32 -1.26 -6.68
N ALA A 4 -5.84 -0.73 -5.55
CA ALA A 4 -6.61 -0.66 -4.31
C ALA A 4 -7.79 0.33 -4.45
N GLU A 5 -7.57 1.48 -5.10
CA GLU A 5 -8.63 2.47 -5.37
C GLU A 5 -9.67 1.94 -6.36
N ALA A 6 -9.23 1.26 -7.42
CA ALA A 6 -10.10 0.59 -8.38
C ALA A 6 -10.94 -0.49 -7.70
N LEU A 7 -10.35 -1.29 -6.80
CA LEU A 7 -11.07 -2.30 -6.03
C LEU A 7 -12.10 -1.67 -5.08
N ILE A 8 -11.75 -0.59 -4.39
CA ILE A 8 -12.67 0.19 -3.54
C ILE A 8 -13.86 0.70 -4.35
N SER A 9 -13.59 1.29 -5.53
CA SER A 9 -14.61 1.80 -6.44
C SER A 9 -15.53 0.67 -6.95
N TYR A 10 -14.93 -0.42 -7.39
CA TYR A 10 -15.64 -1.61 -7.89
C TYR A 10 -16.56 -2.22 -6.82
N LYS A 11 -16.09 -2.31 -5.57
CA LYS A 11 -16.86 -2.82 -4.42
C LYS A 11 -17.80 -1.78 -3.79
N LYS A 12 -17.87 -0.56 -4.34
CA LYS A 12 -18.68 0.57 -3.84
C LYS A 12 -18.44 0.88 -2.36
N LEU A 13 -17.19 0.77 -1.91
CA LEU A 13 -16.81 1.11 -0.54
C LEU A 13 -16.68 2.64 -0.39
N ARG A 14 -16.52 3.10 0.87
CA ARG A 14 -16.33 4.53 1.15
C ARG A 14 -15.08 5.07 0.45
N LYS A 15 -15.11 6.35 0.05
CA LYS A 15 -13.99 7.00 -0.63
C LYS A 15 -12.81 7.20 0.34
N PRO A 16 -11.57 6.83 -0.04
CA PRO A 16 -10.38 7.17 0.73
C PRO A 16 -10.02 8.65 0.57
N ALA A 17 -9.56 9.27 1.66
CA ALA A 17 -8.93 10.59 1.69
C ALA A 17 -7.41 10.49 1.47
N THR A 18 -6.80 9.33 1.72
CA THR A 18 -5.37 9.10 1.48
C THR A 18 -5.10 7.70 0.91
N PHE A 19 -3.94 7.50 0.29
CA PHE A 19 -3.52 6.18 -0.16
C PHE A 19 -3.38 5.15 0.97
N SER A 20 -3.01 5.60 2.19
CA SER A 20 -2.98 4.70 3.35
C SER A 20 -4.39 4.22 3.71
N GLU A 21 -5.37 5.11 3.63
CA GLU A 21 -6.76 4.79 3.95
C GLU A 21 -7.37 3.77 2.99
N CYS A 22 -6.86 3.66 1.76
CA CYS A 22 -7.27 2.59 0.84
C CYS A 22 -7.13 1.21 1.49
N PHE A 23 -5.98 0.93 2.08
CA PHE A 23 -5.71 -0.38 2.69
C PHE A 23 -6.48 -0.59 3.99
N ILE A 24 -6.78 0.48 4.73
CA ILE A 24 -7.66 0.43 5.90
C ILE A 24 -9.07 0.03 5.47
N ILE A 25 -9.61 0.66 4.42
CA ILE A 25 -10.94 0.34 3.87
C ILE A 25 -11.01 -1.11 3.38
N LEU A 26 -9.97 -1.61 2.72
CA LEU A 26 -9.92 -3.01 2.28
C LEU A 26 -9.92 -4.00 3.46
N ASN A 27 -9.26 -3.66 4.57
CA ASN A 27 -9.32 -4.46 5.79
C ASN A 27 -10.68 -4.38 6.50
N GLU A 28 -11.30 -3.19 6.57
CA GLU A 28 -12.66 -3.01 7.08
C GLU A 28 -13.66 -3.89 6.30
N ALA A 29 -13.47 -4.01 4.98
CA ALA A 29 -14.25 -4.88 4.10
C ALA A 29 -13.83 -6.37 4.14
N LYS A 30 -12.86 -6.74 5.00
CA LYS A 30 -12.29 -8.10 5.14
C LYS A 30 -11.70 -8.66 3.84
N LEU A 31 -11.25 -7.80 2.93
CA LEU A 31 -10.61 -8.19 1.67
C LEU A 31 -9.12 -8.49 1.85
N ILE A 32 -8.52 -7.91 2.89
CA ILE A 32 -7.15 -8.20 3.32
C ILE A 32 -7.11 -8.32 4.85
N ASP A 33 -6.16 -9.09 5.37
CA ASP A 33 -5.98 -9.19 6.82
C ASP A 33 -5.29 -7.94 7.41
N LYS A 34 -5.20 -7.92 8.75
CA LYS A 34 -4.64 -6.78 9.48
C LYS A 34 -3.14 -6.61 9.22
N ASP A 35 -2.41 -7.70 9.05
CA ASP A 35 -0.96 -7.66 8.92
C ASP A 35 -0.56 -7.12 7.54
N LEU A 36 -1.23 -7.60 6.49
CA LEU A 36 -1.09 -7.10 5.12
C LEU A 36 -1.52 -5.62 5.02
N MET A 37 -2.61 -5.23 5.69
CA MET A 37 -3.02 -3.82 5.78
C MET A 37 -1.92 -2.95 6.38
N LEU A 38 -1.33 -3.35 7.51
CA LEU A 38 -0.27 -2.58 8.17
C LEU A 38 0.98 -2.45 7.29
N LYS A 39 1.37 -3.52 6.59
CA LYS A 39 2.48 -3.51 5.63
C LYS A 39 2.22 -2.51 4.49
N MET A 40 1.05 -2.56 3.88
CA MET A 40 0.68 -1.68 2.76
C MET A 40 0.51 -0.22 3.17
N VAL A 41 -0.02 0.06 4.37
CA VAL A 41 -0.06 1.42 4.92
C VAL A 41 1.36 1.99 5.09
N LYS A 42 2.30 1.20 5.62
CA LYS A 42 3.71 1.63 5.73
C LYS A 42 4.30 1.92 4.36
N MET A 43 4.02 1.08 3.36
CA MET A 43 4.50 1.30 2.00
C MET A 43 3.91 2.55 1.36
N ALA A 44 2.63 2.83 1.61
CA ALA A 44 1.97 4.04 1.14
C ALA A 44 2.60 5.32 1.71
N LYS A 45 2.94 5.29 3.01
CA LYS A 45 3.65 6.40 3.67
C LYS A 45 5.07 6.54 3.14
N PHE A 46 5.78 5.44 2.96
CA PHE A 46 7.15 5.45 2.45
C PHE A 46 7.25 6.09 1.05
N ARG A 47 6.33 5.75 0.14
CA ARG A 47 6.22 6.41 -1.18
C ARG A 47 6.06 7.92 -1.05
N ASN A 48 5.24 8.39 -0.10
CA ASN A 48 5.02 9.81 0.12
C ASN A 48 6.30 10.51 0.59
N VAL A 49 7.07 9.89 1.50
CA VAL A 49 8.35 10.44 1.98
C VAL A 49 9.37 10.50 0.84
N ILE A 50 9.52 9.42 0.08
CA ILE A 50 10.41 9.37 -1.09
C ILE A 50 10.08 10.50 -2.07
N THR A 51 8.80 10.71 -2.38
CA THR A 51 8.40 11.69 -3.41
C THR A 51 8.73 13.13 -3.03
N HIS A 52 8.77 13.46 -1.73
CA HIS A 52 9.00 14.82 -1.24
C HIS A 52 10.46 15.06 -0.82
N ASP A 53 11.14 14.04 -0.27
CA ASP A 53 12.45 14.17 0.36
C ASP A 53 13.57 13.44 -0.43
N TYR A 54 13.36 13.15 -1.73
CA TYR A 54 14.26 12.32 -2.55
C TYR A 54 15.70 12.85 -2.63
N GLU A 55 15.92 14.15 -2.40
CA GLU A 55 17.24 14.79 -2.46
C GLU A 55 18.07 14.59 -1.17
N GLU A 56 17.44 14.33 -0.02
CA GLU A 56 18.12 14.12 1.27
C GLU A 56 18.14 12.64 1.70
N LEU A 57 17.47 11.75 0.97
CA LEU A 57 17.34 10.33 1.29
C LEU A 57 18.56 9.51 0.88
N ASP A 58 19.03 8.66 1.79
CA ASP A 58 20.07 7.67 1.52
C ASP A 58 19.57 6.59 0.54
N TYR A 59 20.19 6.54 -0.65
CA TYR A 59 19.87 5.60 -1.71
C TYR A 59 20.01 4.13 -1.28
N GLU A 60 20.90 3.80 -0.33
CA GLU A 60 21.04 2.42 0.17
C GLU A 60 19.81 1.99 0.96
N ILE A 61 19.27 2.88 1.80
CA ILE A 61 18.05 2.63 2.58
C ILE A 61 16.85 2.47 1.63
N VAL A 62 16.76 3.32 0.61
CA VAL A 62 15.71 3.23 -0.40
C VAL A 62 15.79 1.90 -1.13
N TYR A 63 16.98 1.51 -1.60
CA TYR A 63 17.19 0.25 -2.32
C TYR A 63 16.85 -0.98 -1.48
N ASP A 64 17.27 -1.03 -0.21
CA ASP A 64 16.97 -2.15 0.69
C ASP A 64 15.46 -2.28 0.95
N ILE A 65 14.78 -1.15 1.16
CA ILE A 65 13.33 -1.13 1.36
C ILE A 65 12.60 -1.59 0.09
N PHE A 66 13.01 -1.13 -1.09
CA PHE A 66 12.42 -1.60 -2.34
C PHE A 66 12.60 -3.12 -2.49
N LYS A 67 13.82 -3.63 -2.27
CA LYS A 67 14.09 -5.07 -2.40
C LYS A 67 13.27 -5.92 -1.43
N ASN A 68 13.16 -5.50 -0.18
CA ASN A 68 12.51 -6.28 0.87
C ASN A 68 10.99 -6.12 0.92
N ARG A 69 10.41 -5.06 0.34
CA ARG A 69 8.96 -4.80 0.36
C ARG A 69 8.21 -5.21 -0.90
N LEU A 70 8.91 -5.61 -1.96
CA LEU A 70 8.27 -6.17 -3.16
C LEU A 70 7.43 -7.42 -2.82
N ILE A 71 7.91 -8.25 -1.89
CA ILE A 71 7.17 -9.43 -1.40
C ILE A 71 5.80 -9.04 -0.83
N ASP A 72 5.70 -7.93 -0.09
CA ASP A 72 4.43 -7.50 0.49
C ASP A 72 3.43 -7.03 -0.59
N VAL A 73 3.93 -6.53 -1.72
CA VAL A 73 3.11 -6.15 -2.88
C VAL A 73 2.61 -7.39 -3.63
N GLU A 74 3.48 -8.39 -3.78
CA GLU A 74 3.08 -9.69 -4.35
C GLU A 74 2.02 -10.36 -3.49
N ASP A 75 2.20 -10.38 -2.16
CA ASP A 75 1.19 -10.87 -1.21
C ASP A 75 -0.15 -10.14 -1.38
N PHE A 76 -0.10 -8.81 -1.54
CA PHE A 76 -1.30 -8.03 -1.80
C PHE A 76 -2.00 -8.43 -3.09
N ILE A 77 -1.26 -8.53 -4.20
CA ILE A 77 -1.80 -8.93 -5.51
C ILE A 77 -2.40 -10.32 -5.41
N ASN A 78 -1.68 -11.30 -4.85
CA ASN A 78 -2.16 -12.68 -4.71
C ASN A 78 -3.42 -12.78 -3.83
N THR A 79 -3.57 -11.91 -2.84
CA THR A 79 -4.75 -11.90 -1.96
C THR A 79 -6.00 -11.38 -2.67
N ILE A 80 -5.84 -10.43 -3.61
CA ILE A 80 -6.98 -9.78 -4.29
C ILE A 80 -7.25 -10.30 -5.70
N SER A 81 -6.27 -10.90 -6.36
CA SER A 81 -6.39 -11.55 -7.66
C SER A 81 -6.96 -12.95 -7.45
N ILE A 82 -8.29 -13.02 -7.50
CA ILE A 82 -9.08 -14.27 -7.59
C ILE A 82 -9.03 -14.78 -9.03
#